data_AF-H3ABK5-F1
#
_entry.id   AF-H3ABK5-F1
#
_cell.length_a   1.000
_cell.length_b   1.000
_cell.length_c   1.000
_cell.angle_alpha   90.00
_cell.angle_beta   90.00
_cell.angle_gamma   90.00
#
_symmetry.space_group_name_H-M   'P 1'
#
loop_
_entity.id
_entity.type
_entity.pdbx_description
1 polymer ?
#
loop_
_entity_poly.entity_id
_entity_poly.type
_entity_poly.pdbx_seq_one_letter_code
_entity_poly.pdbx_strand_id
1 'polypeptide(L)'
;MSGGGEQADILPANYMIKERWKVLKKIGGGGFGEIYEALDMLSHENVALKVESAQQPKQVLKMEVAVLKKLQGKDHVCRFIGCGRNEKFNYVVMQLQGRNLADLRRSQPRGAFTLSTTLRLGKQILESIEAIHSVGFLHRDIKPPRNVAGFRGTVRYASVNAHKNKEMGRHDDLWSLFYMLVEFAVGQLPWRKIKDKEQVGLIKERYDHRMLLKHMPSEFHLFLEHLSILTYFSAPDYQLIMSLFENSMKERGITENEPFDWEKGGTDILLSTSTCTPPQQNTRPTAAMFGVVNITPIPGDLMRENTDDVLQDEHLSDQENAPPILPGRQAEGTGQPVNEAEVWEETDFNRNKLRISISK
;
A
#
# COMPACT_ATOMS: atom_id res chain seq x y z
N MET A 1 -36.28 3.08 4.75
CA MET A 1 -35.48 4.32 4.84
C MET A 1 -34.26 4.01 5.69
N SER A 2 -33.15 3.60 5.08
CA SER A 2 -31.89 3.36 5.79
C SER A 2 -31.00 4.58 5.58
N GLY A 3 -30.89 5.42 6.61
CA GLY A 3 -29.99 6.57 6.60
C GLY A 3 -28.55 6.10 6.47
N GLY A 4 -27.93 6.37 5.32
CA GLY A 4 -26.49 6.29 5.19
C GLY A 4 -25.88 7.47 5.93
N GLY A 5 -25.58 7.29 7.22
CA GLY A 5 -24.74 8.24 7.94
C GLY A 5 -23.37 8.25 7.30
N GLU A 6 -22.93 9.40 6.80
CA GLU A 6 -21.53 9.60 6.43
C GLU A 6 -20.69 9.28 7.67
N GLN A 7 -19.85 8.25 7.55
CA GLN A 7 -18.94 7.89 8.62
C GLN A 7 -17.95 9.04 8.79
N ALA A 8 -17.97 9.69 9.95
CA ALA A 8 -17.11 10.82 10.22
C ALA A 8 -15.63 10.42 10.08
N ASP A 9 -14.86 11.32 9.45
CA ASP A 9 -13.40 11.19 9.33
C ASP A 9 -12.77 11.02 10.73
N ILE A 10 -11.74 10.17 10.83
CA ILE A 10 -10.98 9.93 12.06
C ILE A 10 -10.33 11.23 12.55
N LEU A 11 -9.78 12.01 11.61
CA LEU A 11 -9.16 13.29 11.87
C LEU A 11 -9.82 14.42 11.07
N PRO A 12 -10.23 15.52 11.71
CA PRO A 12 -10.72 16.70 11.01
C PRO A 12 -9.57 17.50 10.37
N ALA A 13 -9.90 18.35 9.39
CA ALA A 13 -8.94 19.32 8.86
C ALA A 13 -8.42 20.24 9.97
N ASN A 14 -7.15 20.64 9.86
CA ASN A 14 -6.38 21.40 10.85
C ASN A 14 -6.05 20.67 12.17
N TYR A 15 -6.43 19.39 12.32
CA TYR A 15 -6.00 18.62 13.48
C TYR A 15 -4.47 18.56 13.54
N MET A 16 -3.90 18.77 14.73
CA MET A 16 -2.46 18.77 14.96
C MET A 16 -2.03 17.49 15.66
N ILE A 17 -1.11 16.74 15.05
CA ILE A 17 -0.52 15.55 15.65
C ILE A 17 0.87 15.90 16.18
N LYS A 18 1.09 15.64 17.48
CA LYS A 18 2.38 15.84 18.16
C LYS A 18 2.99 17.23 17.94
N GLU A 19 2.15 18.26 17.83
CA GLU A 19 2.56 19.65 17.55
C GLU A 19 3.39 19.83 16.26
N ARG A 20 3.39 18.82 15.38
CA ARG A 20 4.27 18.75 14.22
C ARG A 20 3.53 18.56 12.91
N TRP A 21 2.55 17.66 12.84
CA TRP A 21 1.86 17.39 11.57
C TRP A 21 0.45 17.94 11.60
N LYS A 22 0.21 18.98 10.80
CA LYS A 22 -1.09 19.61 10.66
C LYS A 22 -1.85 18.99 9.50
N VAL A 23 -2.97 18.33 9.77
CA VAL A 23 -3.84 17.76 8.74
C VAL A 23 -4.37 18.87 7.83
N LEU A 24 -4.17 18.73 6.51
CA LEU A 24 -4.70 19.67 5.52
C LEU A 24 -6.02 19.15 4.94
N LYS A 25 -5.98 17.98 4.30
CA LYS A 25 -7.16 17.37 3.67
C LYS A 25 -7.01 15.86 3.56
N LYS A 26 -8.14 15.15 3.52
CA LYS A 26 -8.20 13.73 3.22
C LYS A 26 -7.86 13.50 1.74
N ILE A 27 -6.96 12.57 1.45
CA ILE A 27 -6.55 12.19 0.08
C ILE A 27 -6.89 10.74 -0.27
N GLY A 28 -7.28 9.93 0.73
CA GLY A 28 -7.76 8.57 0.52
C GLY A 28 -8.33 7.99 1.80
N GLY A 29 -9.08 6.90 1.68
CA GLY A 29 -9.61 6.19 2.85
C GLY A 29 -10.47 4.99 2.49
N GLY A 30 -10.60 4.07 3.44
CA GLY A 30 -11.38 2.86 3.32
C GLY A 30 -11.60 2.19 4.69
N GLY A 31 -12.06 0.94 4.70
CA GLY A 31 -12.46 0.27 5.94
C GLY A 31 -11.34 -0.04 6.95
N PHE A 32 -10.07 0.22 6.62
CA PHE A 32 -8.90 -0.07 7.48
C PHE A 32 -8.10 1.17 7.86
N GLY A 33 -8.56 2.35 7.48
CA GLY A 33 -7.87 3.59 7.79
C GLY A 33 -8.05 4.64 6.71
N GLU A 34 -7.47 5.80 7.00
CA GLU A 34 -7.60 7.03 6.24
C GLU A 34 -6.23 7.61 5.97
N ILE A 35 -6.07 8.27 4.82
CA ILE A 35 -4.83 8.88 4.39
C ILE A 35 -5.10 10.35 4.13
N TYR A 36 -4.25 11.19 4.68
CA TYR A 36 -4.32 12.64 4.63
C TYR A 36 -3.05 13.21 4.02
N GLU A 37 -3.21 14.34 3.34
CA GLU A 37 -2.12 15.28 3.13
C GLU A 37 -2.01 16.14 4.40
N ALA A 38 -0.81 16.25 4.96
CA ALA A 38 -0.51 17.05 6.14
C ALA A 38 0.70 17.95 5.88
N LEU A 39 0.78 19.09 6.57
CA LEU A 39 1.97 19.95 6.59
C LEU A 39 2.85 19.53 7.77
N ASP A 40 4.11 19.17 7.50
CA ASP A 40 5.11 19.01 8.55
C ASP A 40 5.62 20.40 8.96
N MET A 41 5.30 20.82 10.18
CA MET A 41 5.63 22.13 10.72
C MET A 41 7.14 22.30 10.98
N LEU A 42 7.92 21.21 10.99
CA LEU A 42 9.38 21.27 11.15
C LEU A 42 10.10 21.48 9.82
N SER A 43 9.76 20.70 8.79
CA SER A 43 10.41 20.81 7.47
C SER A 43 9.70 21.78 6.52
N HIS A 44 8.47 22.21 6.86
CA HIS A 44 7.57 22.97 6.00
C HIS A 44 7.22 22.26 4.67
N GLU A 45 7.34 20.94 4.62
CA GLU A 45 6.96 20.12 3.48
C GLU A 45 5.60 19.44 3.69
N ASN A 46 4.88 19.20 2.59
CA ASN A 46 3.68 18.37 2.64
C ASN A 46 4.05 16.89 2.69
N VAL A 47 3.40 16.15 3.58
CA VAL A 47 3.63 14.73 3.86
C VAL A 47 2.33 13.92 3.74
N ALA A 48 2.46 12.62 3.52
CA ALA A 48 1.35 11.69 3.61
C ALA A 48 1.24 11.17 5.06
N LEU A 49 0.08 11.34 5.65
CA LEU A 49 -0.26 10.88 7.00
C LEU A 49 -1.34 9.81 6.89
N LYS A 50 -1.02 8.57 7.24
CA LYS A 50 -1.99 7.48 7.31
C LYS A 50 -2.34 7.17 8.75
N VAL A 51 -3.63 6.98 9.02
CA VAL A 51 -4.15 6.67 10.34
C VAL A 51 -5.13 5.50 10.31
N GLU A 52 -5.17 4.73 11.39
CA GLU A 52 -6.21 3.72 11.66
C GLU A 52 -6.75 3.91 13.08
N SER A 53 -8.01 3.53 13.33
CA SER A 53 -8.58 3.64 14.68
C SER A 53 -7.92 2.63 15.63
N ALA A 54 -7.56 3.08 16.83
CA ALA A 54 -7.04 2.20 17.89
C ALA A 54 -8.12 1.22 18.41
N GLN A 55 -9.39 1.47 18.11
CA GLN A 55 -10.51 0.59 18.48
C GLN A 55 -10.85 -0.41 17.37
N GLN A 56 -10.15 -0.36 16.24
CA GLN A 56 -10.41 -1.26 15.14
C GLN A 56 -10.04 -2.71 15.52
N PRO A 57 -10.93 -3.71 15.30
CA PRO A 57 -10.66 -5.10 15.68
C PRO A 57 -9.40 -5.69 15.05
N LYS A 58 -9.04 -5.22 13.86
CA LYS A 58 -7.86 -5.61 13.12
C LYS A 58 -7.04 -4.37 12.79
N GLN A 59 -5.91 -4.22 13.48
CA GLN A 59 -4.92 -3.17 13.28
C GLN A 59 -3.82 -3.69 12.37
N VAL A 60 -3.59 -3.02 11.24
CA VAL A 60 -2.61 -3.43 10.22
C VAL A 60 -1.44 -2.46 10.12
N LEU A 61 -1.60 -1.23 10.62
CA LEU A 61 -0.61 -0.17 10.46
C LEU A 61 0.73 -0.50 11.14
N LYS A 62 0.73 -1.28 12.23
CA LYS A 62 1.97 -1.79 12.84
C LYS A 62 2.80 -2.59 11.84
N MET A 63 2.16 -3.50 11.09
CA MET A 63 2.85 -4.28 10.06
C MET A 63 3.31 -3.38 8.92
N GLU A 64 2.48 -2.43 8.47
CA GLU A 64 2.88 -1.48 7.41
C GLU A 64 4.11 -0.64 7.79
N VAL A 65 4.21 -0.17 9.04
CA VAL A 65 5.38 0.55 9.54
C VAL A 65 6.63 -0.32 9.52
N ALA A 66 6.54 -1.56 10.01
CA ALA A 66 7.66 -2.50 9.98
C ALA A 66 8.13 -2.78 8.55
N VAL A 67 7.19 -2.93 7.61
CA VAL A 67 7.48 -3.06 6.17
C VAL A 67 8.20 -1.85 5.63
N LEU A 68 7.63 -0.67 5.86
CA LEU A 68 8.18 0.58 5.36
C LEU A 68 9.60 0.83 5.91
N LYS A 69 9.83 0.57 7.19
CA LYS A 69 11.14 0.69 7.84
C LYS A 69 12.17 -0.26 7.25
N LYS A 70 11.84 -1.55 7.09
CA LYS A 70 12.77 -2.53 6.49
C LYS A 70 13.11 -2.24 5.02
N LEU A 71 12.23 -1.51 4.32
CA LEU A 71 12.42 -1.13 2.93
C LEU A 71 13.14 0.21 2.75
N GLN A 72 13.47 0.93 3.83
CA GLN A 72 14.21 2.19 3.70
C GLN A 72 15.57 1.96 3.02
N GLY A 73 15.93 2.86 2.12
CA GLY A 73 17.13 2.75 1.28
C GLY A 73 16.95 1.93 -0.01
N LYS A 74 15.79 1.32 -0.22
CA LYS A 74 15.40 0.75 -1.54
C LYS A 74 14.76 1.83 -2.40
N ASP A 75 14.97 1.73 -3.71
CA ASP A 75 14.24 2.55 -4.68
C ASP A 75 12.75 2.26 -4.65
N HIS A 76 11.95 3.21 -5.15
CA HIS A 76 10.50 3.09 -5.28
C HIS A 76 9.72 2.92 -3.97
N VAL A 77 10.36 3.26 -2.83
CA VAL A 77 9.76 3.20 -1.49
C VAL A 77 9.67 4.61 -0.94
N CYS A 78 8.52 4.96 -0.36
CA CYS A 78 8.36 6.25 0.31
C CYS A 78 9.35 6.38 1.48
N ARG A 79 9.98 7.54 1.61
CA ARG A 79 10.77 7.86 2.80
C ARG A 79 9.88 7.82 4.05
N PHE A 80 10.30 7.07 5.06
CA PHE A 80 9.70 7.06 6.39
C PHE A 80 10.03 8.37 7.11
N ILE A 81 9.04 8.99 7.76
CA ILE A 81 9.20 10.27 8.47
C ILE A 81 8.95 10.09 9.98
N GLY A 82 7.91 9.34 10.35
CA GLY A 82 7.56 9.11 11.75
C GLY A 82 6.38 8.17 11.91
N CYS A 83 6.13 7.68 13.12
CA CYS A 83 4.96 6.86 13.43
C CYS A 83 4.64 6.93 14.91
N GLY A 84 3.41 6.62 15.29
CA GLY A 84 3.02 6.61 16.69
C GLY A 84 1.65 6.03 16.96
N ARG A 85 1.28 6.03 18.23
CA ARG A 85 0.01 5.49 18.73
C ARG A 85 -0.52 6.31 19.88
N ASN A 86 -1.84 6.42 19.96
CA ASN A 86 -2.53 6.94 21.14
C ASN A 86 -3.83 6.17 21.35
N GLU A 87 -4.60 6.55 22.37
CA GLU A 87 -5.86 5.87 22.73
C GLU A 87 -6.94 5.88 21.63
N LYS A 88 -6.83 6.81 20.66
CA LYS A 88 -7.82 7.02 19.60
C LYS A 88 -7.40 6.41 18.27
N PHE A 89 -6.12 6.55 17.89
CA PHE A 89 -5.62 6.11 16.59
C PHE A 89 -4.12 5.77 16.60
N ASN A 90 -3.74 4.90 15.67
CA ASN A 90 -2.35 4.68 15.27
C ASN A 90 -2.06 5.52 14.01
N TYR A 91 -0.83 5.98 13.83
CA TYR A 91 -0.45 6.78 12.66
C TYR A 91 0.96 6.48 12.14
N VAL A 92 1.15 6.69 10.83
CA VAL A 92 2.44 6.71 10.16
C VAL A 92 2.51 7.93 9.23
N VAL A 93 3.68 8.55 9.19
CA VAL A 93 3.99 9.71 8.37
C VAL A 93 5.09 9.30 7.40
N MET A 94 4.88 9.58 6.12
CA MET A 94 5.80 9.24 5.04
C MET A 94 5.78 10.29 3.95
N GLN A 95 6.74 10.21 3.03
CA GLN A 95 6.81 11.06 1.85
C GLN A 95 5.48 11.09 1.08
N LEU A 96 4.98 12.29 0.79
CA LEU A 96 3.83 12.47 -0.08
C LEU A 96 4.23 12.18 -1.53
N GLN A 97 3.41 11.39 -2.22
CA GLN A 97 3.57 11.09 -3.64
C GLN A 97 2.54 11.82 -4.49
N GLY A 98 2.80 11.89 -5.79
CA GLY A 98 1.91 12.51 -6.76
C GLY A 98 0.66 11.69 -7.09
N ARG A 99 0.10 11.96 -8.28
CA ARG A 99 -1.07 11.25 -8.79
C ARG A 99 -0.79 9.75 -8.94
N ASN A 100 -1.79 8.95 -8.60
CA ASN A 100 -1.68 7.50 -8.70
C ASN A 100 -1.84 7.00 -10.16
N LEU A 101 -1.32 5.80 -10.47
CA LEU A 101 -1.31 5.25 -11.83
C LEU A 101 -2.71 5.02 -12.43
N ALA A 102 -3.71 4.70 -11.60
CA ALA A 102 -5.07 4.51 -12.06
C ALA A 102 -5.68 5.84 -12.56
N ASP A 103 -5.44 6.94 -11.84
CA ASP A 103 -5.87 8.28 -12.24
C ASP A 103 -5.12 8.77 -13.47
N LEU A 104 -3.82 8.55 -13.53
CA LEU A 104 -2.99 8.90 -14.69
C LEU A 104 -3.46 8.18 -15.95
N ARG A 105 -3.77 6.87 -15.85
CA ARG A 105 -4.29 6.08 -16.97
C ARG A 105 -5.67 6.56 -17.39
N ARG A 106 -6.58 6.79 -16.44
CA ARG A 106 -7.94 7.28 -16.73
C ARG A 106 -7.94 8.65 -17.39
N SER A 107 -6.95 9.50 -17.09
CA SER A 107 -6.78 10.79 -17.77
C SER A 107 -6.19 10.70 -19.18
N GLN A 108 -5.72 9.53 -19.61
CA GLN A 108 -5.27 9.37 -20.99
C GLN A 108 -6.47 9.36 -21.94
N PRO A 109 -6.38 9.93 -23.15
CA PRO A 109 -7.51 10.02 -24.10
C PRO A 109 -8.20 8.70 -24.40
N ARG A 110 -7.44 7.59 -24.46
CA ARG A 110 -7.96 6.24 -24.70
C ARG A 110 -8.17 5.42 -23.43
N GLY A 111 -7.90 6.01 -22.26
CA GLY A 111 -7.82 5.26 -21.00
C GLY A 111 -6.72 4.20 -21.00
N ALA A 112 -5.64 4.39 -21.76
CA ALA A 112 -4.53 3.46 -21.88
C ALA A 112 -3.23 4.24 -22.02
N PHE A 113 -2.15 3.69 -21.47
CA PHE A 113 -0.80 4.17 -21.67
C PHE A 113 -0.22 3.64 -22.99
N THR A 114 0.81 4.30 -23.49
CA THR A 114 1.68 3.79 -24.55
C THR A 114 2.50 2.60 -24.03
N LEU A 115 3.04 1.79 -24.95
CA LEU A 115 3.95 0.70 -24.58
C LEU A 115 5.23 1.23 -23.92
N SER A 116 5.73 2.41 -24.32
CA SER A 116 6.87 3.07 -23.65
C SER A 116 6.60 3.29 -22.16
N THR A 117 5.49 3.96 -21.83
CA THR A 117 5.08 4.18 -20.44
C THR A 117 4.81 2.86 -19.72
N THR A 118 4.11 1.92 -20.37
CA THR A 118 3.74 0.64 -19.75
C THR A 118 4.95 -0.22 -19.38
N LEU A 119 5.93 -0.35 -20.28
CA LEU A 119 7.13 -1.17 -20.05
C LEU A 119 8.03 -0.57 -18.98
N ARG A 120 8.27 0.75 -19.01
CA ARG A 120 9.08 1.44 -17.99
C ARG A 120 8.43 1.39 -16.61
N LEU A 121 7.11 1.57 -16.52
CA LEU A 121 6.37 1.32 -15.27
C LEU A 121 6.48 -0.14 -14.85
N GLY A 122 6.41 -1.08 -15.79
CA GLY A 122 6.58 -2.52 -15.51
C GLY A 122 7.91 -2.84 -14.85
N LYS A 123 9.01 -2.26 -15.33
CA LYS A 123 10.34 -2.40 -14.71
C LYS A 123 10.36 -1.88 -13.26
N GLN A 124 9.94 -0.63 -13.05
CA GLN A 124 9.94 -0.01 -11.71
C GLN A 124 9.06 -0.78 -10.71
N ILE A 125 7.88 -1.24 -11.14
CA ILE A 125 6.98 -2.02 -10.28
C ILE A 125 7.59 -3.40 -9.99
N LEU A 126 8.23 -4.05 -10.96
CA LEU A 126 8.90 -5.33 -10.75
C LEU A 126 10.05 -5.21 -9.73
N GLU A 127 10.89 -4.18 -9.84
CA GLU A 127 11.96 -3.88 -8.87
C GLU A 127 11.39 -3.69 -7.46
N SER A 128 10.26 -2.99 -7.35
CA SER A 128 9.56 -2.77 -6.07
C SER A 128 9.03 -4.08 -5.48
N ILE A 129 8.44 -4.95 -6.31
CA ILE A 129 7.95 -6.26 -5.88
C ILE A 129 9.12 -7.14 -5.41
N GLU A 130 10.21 -7.19 -6.17
CA GLU A 130 11.42 -7.93 -5.78
C GLU A 130 12.00 -7.40 -4.46
N ALA A 131 12.05 -6.07 -4.27
CA ALA A 131 12.51 -5.45 -3.04
C ALA A 131 11.68 -5.91 -1.82
N ILE A 132 10.35 -5.88 -1.91
CA ILE A 132 9.43 -6.37 -0.85
C ILE A 132 9.64 -7.85 -0.57
N HIS A 133 9.80 -8.67 -1.60
CA HIS A 133 10.06 -10.09 -1.43
C HIS A 133 11.42 -10.37 -0.79
N SER A 134 12.44 -9.56 -1.10
CA SER A 134 13.80 -9.73 -0.58
C SER A 134 13.91 -9.51 0.93
N VAL A 135 13.12 -8.60 1.49
CA VAL A 135 13.11 -8.30 2.94
C VAL A 135 12.28 -9.29 3.76
N GLY A 136 11.61 -10.24 3.09
CA GLY A 136 11.09 -11.45 3.73
C GLY A 136 9.65 -11.39 4.23
N PHE A 137 8.89 -10.35 3.93
CA PHE A 137 7.48 -10.24 4.34
C PHE A 137 6.58 -11.36 3.81
N LEU A 138 7.00 -12.05 2.74
CA LEU A 138 6.36 -13.26 2.24
C LEU A 138 7.18 -14.55 2.43
N HIS A 139 8.48 -14.48 2.73
CA HIS A 139 9.37 -15.60 2.41
C HIS A 139 10.28 -16.10 3.54
N ARG A 140 10.55 -15.31 4.59
CA ARG A 140 11.67 -15.68 5.51
C ARG A 140 11.36 -16.76 6.54
N ASP A 141 10.10 -17.17 6.65
CA ASP A 141 9.69 -18.49 7.11
C ASP A 141 8.58 -18.95 6.18
N ILE A 142 8.88 -19.81 5.20
CA ILE A 142 7.82 -20.48 4.44
C ILE A 142 7.08 -21.39 5.43
N LYS A 143 6.10 -20.81 6.11
CA LYS A 143 5.16 -21.54 6.93
C LYS A 143 4.32 -22.42 5.99
N PRO A 144 3.90 -23.61 6.45
CA PRO A 144 2.99 -24.43 5.67
C PRO A 144 1.77 -23.60 5.24
N PRO A 145 1.37 -23.65 3.96
CA PRO A 145 0.23 -22.87 3.49
C PRO A 145 -1.01 -23.29 4.26
N ARG A 146 -1.80 -22.31 4.70
CA ARG A 146 -3.08 -22.59 5.36
C ARG A 146 -4.00 -23.33 4.38
N ASN A 147 -4.81 -24.26 4.91
CA ASN A 147 -5.80 -24.99 4.12
C ASN A 147 -6.82 -24.05 3.45
N VAL A 148 -7.19 -22.96 4.15
CA VAL A 148 -8.03 -21.88 3.62
C VAL A 148 -7.46 -20.56 4.11
N ALA A 149 -7.17 -19.65 3.17
CA ALA A 149 -6.74 -18.29 3.43
C ALA A 149 -7.86 -17.31 3.06
N GLY A 150 -8.04 -16.25 3.86
CA GLY A 150 -8.96 -15.18 3.49
C GLY A 150 -8.49 -14.48 2.20
N PHE A 151 -9.44 -14.15 1.31
CA PHE A 151 -9.17 -13.37 0.11
C PHE A 151 -8.51 -12.03 0.44
N ARG A 152 -7.43 -11.68 -0.24
CA ARG A 152 -6.74 -10.39 -0.10
C ARG A 152 -6.59 -9.71 -1.46
N GLY A 153 -6.53 -8.38 -1.45
CA GLY A 153 -6.34 -7.56 -2.64
C GLY A 153 -7.63 -7.12 -3.33
N THR A 154 -7.44 -6.54 -4.52
CA THR A 154 -8.52 -6.01 -5.36
C THR A 154 -8.97 -7.08 -6.34
N VAL A 155 -10.27 -7.42 -6.34
CA VAL A 155 -10.92 -8.44 -7.21
C VAL A 155 -10.41 -8.44 -8.65
N ARG A 156 -10.25 -7.25 -9.24
CA ARG A 156 -9.81 -7.05 -10.62
C ARG A 156 -8.42 -7.62 -10.91
N TYR A 157 -7.45 -7.45 -10.00
CA TYR A 157 -6.05 -7.84 -10.22
C TYR A 157 -5.64 -9.09 -9.45
N ALA A 158 -6.46 -9.55 -8.49
CA ALA A 158 -6.18 -10.76 -7.72
C ALA A 158 -5.97 -11.99 -8.62
N SER A 159 -4.98 -12.83 -8.29
CA SER A 159 -4.72 -14.09 -8.99
C SER A 159 -5.86 -15.10 -8.82
N VAL A 160 -5.86 -16.16 -9.62
CA VAL A 160 -6.81 -17.28 -9.44
C VAL A 160 -6.62 -17.96 -8.07
N ASN A 161 -5.39 -18.02 -7.54
CA ASN A 161 -5.15 -18.60 -6.21
C ASN A 161 -5.82 -17.78 -5.10
N ALA A 162 -5.73 -16.45 -5.16
CA ALA A 162 -6.41 -15.58 -4.22
C ALA A 162 -7.94 -15.77 -4.27
N HIS A 163 -8.51 -15.86 -5.48
CA HIS A 163 -9.94 -16.16 -5.69
C HIS A 163 -10.37 -17.52 -5.12
N LYS A 164 -9.47 -18.51 -5.15
CA LYS A 164 -9.67 -19.84 -4.57
C LYS A 164 -9.35 -19.92 -3.07
N ASN A 165 -9.13 -18.79 -2.40
CA ASN A 165 -8.79 -18.75 -0.97
C ASN A 165 -7.56 -19.61 -0.63
N LYS A 166 -6.60 -19.71 -1.55
CA LYS A 166 -5.30 -20.36 -1.28
C LYS A 166 -4.35 -19.36 -0.64
N GLU A 167 -3.40 -19.86 0.15
CA GLU A 167 -2.33 -19.02 0.66
C GLU A 167 -1.55 -18.39 -0.51
N MET A 168 -1.39 -17.07 -0.47
CA MET A 168 -0.75 -16.32 -1.54
C MET A 168 0.77 -16.43 -1.46
N GLY A 169 1.41 -16.67 -2.59
CA GLY A 169 2.87 -16.66 -2.73
C GLY A 169 3.35 -15.45 -3.54
N ARG A 170 4.67 -15.35 -3.72
CA ARG A 170 5.32 -14.27 -4.49
C ARG A 170 4.81 -14.16 -5.93
N HIS A 171 4.39 -15.28 -6.52
CA HIS A 171 3.86 -15.32 -7.89
C HIS A 171 2.49 -14.65 -8.00
N ASP A 172 1.71 -14.57 -6.93
CA ASP A 172 0.38 -13.94 -6.96
C ASP A 172 0.48 -12.39 -7.10
N ASP A 173 1.54 -11.79 -6.57
CA ASP A 173 1.86 -10.37 -6.81
C ASP A 173 2.29 -10.14 -8.27
N LEU A 174 3.05 -11.08 -8.86
CA LEU A 174 3.44 -11.00 -10.27
C LEU A 174 2.26 -11.23 -11.24
N TRP A 175 1.28 -12.06 -10.85
CA TRP A 175 -0.01 -12.13 -11.57
C TRP A 175 -0.74 -10.79 -11.56
N SER A 176 -0.72 -10.09 -10.43
CA SER A 176 -1.32 -8.76 -10.31
C SER A 176 -0.59 -7.75 -11.22
N LEU A 177 0.74 -7.78 -11.25
CA LEU A 177 1.56 -6.99 -12.19
C LEU A 177 1.18 -7.29 -13.64
N PHE A 178 1.10 -8.56 -14.03
CA PHE A 178 0.73 -8.96 -15.39
C PHE A 178 -0.64 -8.37 -15.81
N TYR A 179 -1.67 -8.51 -14.97
CA TYR A 179 -2.98 -7.92 -15.26
C TYR A 179 -2.96 -6.40 -15.31
N MET A 180 -2.16 -5.73 -14.46
CA MET A 180 -1.99 -4.29 -14.51
C MET A 180 -1.38 -3.83 -15.82
N LEU A 181 -0.30 -4.49 -16.29
CA LEU A 181 0.37 -4.13 -17.54
C LEU A 181 -0.52 -4.34 -18.77
N VAL A 182 -1.31 -5.42 -18.79
CA VAL A 182 -2.33 -5.62 -19.81
C VAL A 182 -3.38 -4.49 -19.78
N GLU A 183 -3.89 -4.12 -18.59
CA GLU A 183 -4.85 -3.01 -18.49
C GLU A 183 -4.21 -1.65 -18.86
N PHE A 184 -2.92 -1.45 -18.60
CA PHE A 184 -2.20 -0.24 -18.97
C PHE A 184 -2.10 -0.09 -20.48
N ALA A 185 -1.68 -1.13 -21.19
CA ALA A 185 -1.52 -1.09 -22.65
C ALA A 185 -2.86 -1.17 -23.41
N VAL A 186 -3.79 -2.02 -22.95
CA VAL A 186 -5.07 -2.30 -23.66
C VAL A 186 -6.20 -1.40 -23.18
N GLY A 187 -6.09 -0.83 -21.97
CA GLY A 187 -7.08 0.06 -21.35
C GLY A 187 -8.19 -0.65 -20.56
N GLN A 188 -8.34 -1.96 -20.72
CA GLN A 188 -9.35 -2.76 -20.03
C GLN A 188 -8.97 -4.24 -19.89
N LEU A 189 -9.47 -4.87 -18.83
CA LEU A 189 -9.49 -6.33 -18.65
C LEU A 189 -10.88 -6.92 -19.00
N PRO A 190 -10.97 -8.19 -19.42
CA PRO A 190 -12.23 -8.82 -19.82
C PRO A 190 -13.32 -8.77 -18.74
N TRP A 191 -12.93 -8.86 -17.47
CA TRP A 191 -13.82 -8.85 -16.31
C TRP A 191 -14.05 -7.45 -15.70
N ARG A 192 -13.65 -6.35 -16.36
CA ARG A 192 -13.63 -5.00 -15.72
C ARG A 192 -14.97 -4.51 -15.16
N LYS A 193 -16.09 -4.95 -15.74
CA LYS A 193 -17.46 -4.51 -15.39
C LYS A 193 -18.10 -5.40 -14.32
N ILE A 194 -17.45 -6.50 -13.94
CA ILE A 194 -18.01 -7.49 -13.04
C ILE A 194 -17.54 -7.18 -11.62
N LYS A 195 -18.50 -7.06 -10.70
CA LYS A 195 -18.24 -6.72 -9.29
C LYS A 195 -18.20 -7.95 -8.39
N ASP A 196 -18.92 -9.01 -8.77
CA ASP A 196 -18.99 -10.23 -7.98
C ASP A 196 -17.64 -10.96 -7.96
N LYS A 197 -17.15 -11.26 -6.75
CA LYS A 197 -15.83 -11.84 -6.54
C LYS A 197 -15.73 -13.23 -7.16
N GLU A 198 -16.71 -14.08 -6.90
CA GLU A 198 -16.69 -15.48 -7.33
C GLU A 198 -16.81 -15.59 -8.85
N GLN A 199 -17.68 -14.78 -9.46
CA GLN A 199 -17.83 -14.71 -10.91
C GLN A 199 -16.53 -14.27 -11.59
N VAL A 200 -15.82 -13.27 -11.06
CA VAL A 200 -14.52 -12.86 -11.60
C VAL A 200 -13.48 -13.98 -11.48
N GLY A 201 -13.47 -14.69 -10.34
CA GLY A 201 -12.61 -15.86 -10.14
C GLY A 201 -12.84 -16.96 -11.16
N LEU A 202 -14.10 -17.34 -11.39
CA LEU A 202 -14.50 -18.35 -12.37
C LEU A 202 -14.16 -17.95 -13.81
N ILE A 203 -14.34 -16.68 -14.16
CA ILE A 203 -13.95 -16.16 -15.47
C ILE A 203 -12.44 -16.30 -15.64
N LYS A 204 -11.64 -15.82 -14.67
CA LYS A 204 -10.18 -15.91 -14.73
C LYS A 204 -9.69 -17.34 -14.84
N GLU A 205 -10.33 -18.28 -14.15
CA GLU A 205 -9.96 -19.70 -14.20
C GLU A 205 -10.20 -20.34 -15.58
N ARG A 206 -11.28 -19.95 -16.27
CA ARG A 206 -11.65 -20.52 -17.57
C ARG A 206 -11.11 -19.74 -18.76
N TYR A 207 -10.58 -18.54 -18.53
CA TYR A 207 -10.10 -17.66 -19.58
C TYR A 207 -8.78 -18.18 -20.14
N ASP A 208 -8.64 -18.22 -21.46
CA ASP A 208 -7.33 -18.43 -22.09
C ASP A 208 -6.52 -17.12 -22.00
N HIS A 209 -5.60 -17.06 -21.04
CA HIS A 209 -4.77 -15.87 -20.81
C HIS A 209 -3.93 -15.45 -22.02
N ARG A 210 -3.67 -16.35 -22.99
CA ARG A 210 -2.99 -15.97 -24.24
C ARG A 210 -3.79 -14.94 -25.03
N MET A 211 -5.13 -14.91 -24.88
CA MET A 211 -5.97 -13.89 -25.51
C MET A 211 -5.69 -12.48 -24.98
N LEU A 212 -5.15 -12.33 -23.76
CA LEU A 212 -4.73 -11.03 -23.22
C LEU A 212 -3.51 -10.45 -23.93
N LEU A 213 -2.74 -11.30 -24.62
CA LEU A 213 -1.46 -10.94 -25.23
C LEU A 213 -1.59 -10.44 -26.67
N LYS A 214 -2.79 -10.43 -27.26
CA LYS A 214 -3.02 -10.04 -28.66
C LYS A 214 -2.43 -8.68 -29.04
N HIS A 215 -2.37 -7.75 -28.10
CA HIS A 215 -1.84 -6.39 -28.29
C HIS A 215 -0.63 -6.08 -27.39
N MET A 216 -0.03 -7.11 -26.80
CA MET A 216 1.16 -7.01 -25.96
C MET A 216 2.42 -7.38 -26.77
N PRO A 217 3.62 -6.96 -26.33
CA PRO A 217 4.88 -7.48 -26.87
C PRO A 217 4.94 -9.00 -26.82
N SER A 218 5.57 -9.62 -27.82
CA SER A 218 5.64 -11.09 -27.96
C SER A 218 6.30 -11.77 -26.76
N GLU A 219 7.22 -11.07 -26.11
CA GLU A 219 7.98 -11.47 -24.94
C GLU A 219 7.07 -11.73 -23.72
N PHE A 220 5.87 -11.14 -23.68
CA PHE A 220 4.90 -11.42 -22.63
C PHE A 220 4.36 -12.86 -22.66
N HIS A 221 4.54 -13.60 -23.76
CA HIS A 221 4.25 -15.04 -23.77
C HIS A 221 5.16 -15.79 -22.80
N LEU A 222 6.46 -15.47 -22.79
CA LEU A 222 7.43 -16.05 -21.86
C LEU A 222 7.16 -15.63 -20.42
N PHE A 223 6.71 -14.38 -20.21
CA PHE A 223 6.27 -13.93 -18.88
C PHE A 223 5.06 -14.75 -18.40
N LEU A 224 4.05 -14.93 -19.24
CA LEU A 224 2.86 -15.72 -18.90
C LEU A 224 3.21 -17.20 -18.65
N GLU A 225 4.09 -17.79 -19.45
CA GLU A 225 4.55 -19.17 -19.27
C GLU A 225 5.27 -19.34 -17.92
N HIS A 226 6.18 -18.42 -17.59
CA HIS A 226 6.85 -18.41 -16.28
C HIS A 226 5.85 -18.30 -15.12
N LEU A 227 4.86 -17.40 -15.20
CA LEU A 227 3.82 -17.28 -14.16
C LEU A 227 3.00 -18.56 -13.97
N SER A 228 2.78 -19.32 -15.04
CA SER A 228 1.93 -20.52 -15.02
C SER A 228 2.57 -21.71 -14.30
N ILE A 229 3.90 -21.76 -14.21
CA ILE A 229 4.63 -22.86 -13.55
C ILE A 229 4.93 -22.58 -12.07
N LEU A 230 4.78 -21.34 -11.62
CA LEU A 230 5.09 -20.95 -10.25
C LEU A 230 4.03 -21.43 -9.26
N THR A 231 4.50 -21.82 -8.08
CA THR A 231 3.69 -22.24 -6.94
C THR A 231 4.00 -21.39 -5.72
N TYR A 232 3.24 -21.58 -4.64
CA TYR A 232 3.49 -20.95 -3.35
C TYR A 232 4.96 -21.04 -2.88
N PHE A 233 5.59 -22.19 -3.12
CA PHE A 233 6.97 -22.46 -2.71
C PHE A 233 8.03 -21.93 -3.68
N SER A 234 7.64 -21.60 -4.91
CA SER A 234 8.58 -21.23 -5.96
C SER A 234 9.19 -19.85 -5.70
N ALA A 235 10.48 -19.70 -5.94
CA ALA A 235 11.12 -18.40 -6.11
C ALA A 235 10.94 -17.96 -7.56
N PRO A 236 10.23 -16.85 -7.83
CA PRO A 236 10.14 -16.33 -9.18
C PRO A 236 11.52 -15.90 -9.69
N ASP A 237 11.79 -16.19 -10.96
CA ASP A 237 12.93 -15.62 -11.68
C ASP A 237 12.61 -14.17 -12.07
N TYR A 238 12.97 -13.21 -11.22
CA TYR A 238 12.77 -11.78 -11.46
C TYR A 238 13.65 -11.26 -12.61
N GLN A 239 14.85 -11.83 -12.75
CA GLN A 239 15.81 -11.43 -13.80
C GLN A 239 15.31 -11.80 -15.19
N LEU A 240 14.70 -12.98 -15.33
CA LEU A 240 13.97 -13.34 -16.55
C LEU A 240 12.94 -12.28 -16.90
N ILE A 241 12.02 -11.95 -15.99
CA ILE A 241 10.94 -10.99 -16.25
C ILE A 241 11.50 -9.61 -16.60
N MET A 242 12.53 -9.16 -15.89
CA MET A 242 13.21 -7.90 -16.18
C MET A 242 13.77 -7.88 -17.61
N SER A 243 14.49 -8.95 -18.00
CA SER A 243 15.05 -9.07 -19.35
C SER A 243 13.98 -9.04 -20.44
N LEU A 244 12.78 -9.57 -20.19
CA LEU A 244 11.66 -9.51 -21.14
C LEU A 244 11.19 -8.07 -21.37
N PHE A 245 11.12 -7.24 -20.31
CA PHE A 245 10.80 -5.81 -20.44
C PHE A 245 11.89 -5.05 -21.18
N GLU A 246 13.16 -5.30 -20.84
CA GLU A 246 14.30 -4.65 -21.48
C GLU A 246 14.42 -5.00 -22.96
N ASN A 247 14.24 -6.27 -23.32
CA ASN A 247 14.20 -6.71 -24.71
C ASN A 247 13.03 -6.06 -25.45
N SER A 248 11.83 -6.04 -24.85
CA SER A 248 10.65 -5.38 -25.43
C SER A 248 10.88 -3.90 -25.71
N MET A 249 11.59 -3.22 -24.81
CA MET A 249 11.97 -1.81 -24.95
C MET A 249 13.00 -1.63 -26.07
N LYS A 250 14.06 -2.45 -26.07
CA LYS A 250 15.14 -2.41 -27.05
C LYS A 250 14.64 -2.61 -28.48
N GLU A 251 13.77 -3.61 -28.71
CA GLU A 251 13.19 -3.89 -30.04
C GLU A 251 12.36 -2.72 -30.57
N ARG A 252 11.79 -1.90 -29.68
CA ARG A 252 10.93 -0.76 -30.01
C ARG A 252 11.66 0.58 -29.96
N GLY A 253 12.96 0.57 -29.68
CA GLY A 253 13.77 1.78 -29.52
C GLY A 253 13.35 2.67 -28.34
N ILE A 254 12.72 2.10 -27.31
CA ILE A 254 12.27 2.83 -26.13
C ILE A 254 13.46 3.05 -25.19
N THR A 255 13.68 4.30 -24.77
CA THR A 255 14.74 4.67 -23.82
C THR A 255 14.17 5.15 -22.47
N GLU A 256 14.98 5.08 -21.41
CA GLU A 256 14.55 5.44 -20.04
C GLU A 256 14.23 6.94 -19.89
N ASN A 257 14.87 7.79 -20.70
CA ASN A 257 14.71 9.25 -20.68
C ASN A 257 13.52 9.76 -21.51
N GLU A 258 12.70 8.89 -22.09
CA GLU A 258 11.48 9.32 -22.78
C GLU A 258 10.45 9.90 -21.80
N PRO A 259 9.75 10.98 -22.17
CA PRO A 259 8.65 11.48 -21.35
C PRO A 259 7.56 10.42 -21.20
N PHE A 260 7.01 10.31 -19.99
CA PHE A 260 5.79 9.54 -19.76
C PHE A 260 4.59 10.20 -20.44
N ASP A 261 3.50 9.45 -20.63
CA ASP A 261 2.36 9.95 -21.41
C ASP A 261 1.71 11.20 -20.81
N TRP A 262 1.72 11.34 -19.49
CA TRP A 262 1.19 12.52 -18.80
C TRP A 262 2.12 13.75 -18.85
N GLU A 263 3.36 13.60 -19.31
CA GLU A 263 4.32 14.69 -19.47
C GLU A 263 4.27 15.31 -20.87
N LYS A 264 3.79 14.56 -21.86
CA LYS A 264 3.72 14.98 -23.27
C LYS A 264 2.71 16.10 -23.54
N GLY A 265 1.80 16.39 -22.61
CA GLY A 265 0.78 17.44 -22.71
C GLY A 265 1.21 18.83 -22.21
N GLY A 266 2.50 19.06 -21.98
CA GLY A 266 3.03 20.17 -21.19
C GLY A 266 3.03 21.58 -21.81
N THR A 267 2.59 21.80 -23.04
CA THR A 267 2.57 23.16 -23.62
C THR A 267 1.28 23.95 -23.37
N ASP A 268 0.20 23.30 -22.90
CA ASP A 268 -1.12 23.96 -22.72
C ASP A 268 -1.61 24.05 -21.26
N ILE A 269 -0.79 23.68 -20.26
CA ILE A 269 -1.19 23.67 -18.83
C ILE A 269 -0.84 25.00 -18.12
N LEU A 270 -0.90 26.14 -18.83
CA LEU A 270 -0.82 27.46 -18.18
C LEU A 270 -2.13 28.26 -18.20
N LEU A 271 -3.17 27.84 -18.91
CA LEU A 271 -4.48 28.49 -18.82
C LEU A 271 -5.60 27.48 -19.06
N SER A 272 -6.16 26.90 -18.00
CA SER A 272 -7.55 26.41 -17.99
C SER A 272 -8.02 26.11 -16.57
N THR A 273 -8.40 27.16 -15.86
CA THR A 273 -9.43 27.08 -14.82
C THR A 273 -10.76 26.91 -15.54
N SER A 274 -11.38 25.71 -15.55
CA SER A 274 -12.83 25.54 -15.74
C SER A 274 -13.31 24.09 -15.55
N THR A 275 -14.24 23.97 -14.60
CA THR A 275 -15.41 23.08 -14.52
C THR A 275 -15.22 21.55 -14.51
N CYS A 276 -15.19 21.01 -13.29
CA CYS A 276 -15.44 19.61 -12.97
C CYS A 276 -16.85 19.17 -13.44
N THR A 277 -16.90 18.13 -14.26
CA THR A 277 -18.10 17.28 -14.40
C THR A 277 -18.18 16.32 -13.20
N PRO A 278 -19.37 16.04 -12.65
CA PRO A 278 -19.48 15.25 -11.43
C PRO A 278 -19.00 13.81 -11.68
N PRO A 279 -18.09 13.28 -10.84
CA PRO A 279 -17.68 11.88 -10.93
C PRO A 279 -18.86 10.98 -10.61
N GLN A 280 -19.08 9.94 -11.42
CA GLN A 280 -19.92 8.81 -11.02
C GLN A 280 -19.36 8.22 -9.73
N GLN A 281 -19.99 8.59 -8.62
CA GLN A 281 -19.83 7.97 -7.32
C GLN A 281 -20.11 6.46 -7.47
N ASN A 282 -19.28 5.60 -6.87
CA ASN A 282 -19.46 4.13 -6.70
C ASN A 282 -18.44 3.20 -7.37
N THR A 283 -17.16 3.60 -7.41
CA THR A 283 -16.06 2.63 -7.24
C THR A 283 -15.11 3.17 -6.18
N ARG A 284 -14.78 2.35 -5.17
CA ARG A 284 -13.80 2.71 -4.13
C ARG A 284 -12.52 3.22 -4.80
N PRO A 285 -11.87 4.27 -4.28
CA PRO A 285 -10.55 4.68 -4.75
C PRO A 285 -9.64 3.46 -4.76
N THR A 286 -9.12 3.10 -5.94
CA THR A 286 -8.07 2.09 -6.03
C THR A 286 -6.83 2.75 -5.43
N ALA A 287 -6.42 2.33 -4.23
CA ALA A 287 -5.09 2.62 -3.74
C ALA A 287 -4.11 2.07 -4.79
N ALA A 288 -3.47 2.93 -5.58
CA ALA A 288 -2.32 2.47 -6.33
C ALA A 288 -1.26 2.14 -5.29
N MET A 289 -0.95 0.86 -5.23
CA MET A 289 0.00 0.28 -4.32
C MET A 289 1.40 0.65 -4.81
N PHE A 290 2.07 1.53 -4.08
CA PHE A 290 3.42 1.20 -3.64
C PHE A 290 3.27 0.62 -2.23
N GLY A 291 3.67 -0.64 -2.06
CA GLY A 291 4.10 -1.19 -0.77
C GLY A 291 3.08 -1.43 0.35
N VAL A 292 1.76 -1.48 0.12
CA VAL A 292 0.81 -1.81 1.20
C VAL A 292 -0.05 -3.02 0.82
N VAL A 293 0.19 -4.14 1.51
CA VAL A 293 -0.58 -5.38 1.41
C VAL A 293 -2.08 -5.09 1.67
N ASN A 294 -2.89 -5.01 0.62
CA ASN A 294 -4.33 -4.82 0.75
C ASN A 294 -4.96 -6.10 1.34
N ILE A 295 -5.29 -6.09 2.63
CA ILE A 295 -6.07 -7.15 3.27
C ILE A 295 -7.55 -6.77 3.20
N THR A 296 -8.37 -7.58 2.53
CA THR A 296 -9.83 -7.36 2.32
C THR A 296 -10.61 -8.46 3.07
N PRO A 297 -11.82 -8.23 3.63
CA PRO A 297 -12.41 -9.10 4.67
C PRO A 297 -13.43 -10.16 4.18
N ILE A 298 -13.68 -11.20 5.00
CA ILE A 298 -14.94 -11.99 5.13
C ILE A 298 -15.16 -12.38 6.62
N PRO A 299 -16.41 -12.46 7.14
CA PRO A 299 -16.72 -12.74 8.55
C PRO A 299 -16.54 -14.22 8.94
N GLY A 300 -16.03 -14.45 10.14
CA GLY A 300 -15.99 -15.77 10.77
C GLY A 300 -14.67 -16.52 10.56
N ASP A 301 -13.63 -16.14 11.30
CA ASP A 301 -12.81 -17.10 12.07
C ASP A 301 -11.70 -16.35 12.83
N LEU A 302 -11.74 -16.48 14.16
CA LEU A 302 -10.72 -15.97 15.08
C LEU A 302 -9.58 -16.99 15.16
N MET A 303 -8.68 -16.99 14.18
CA MET A 303 -7.42 -17.70 14.27
C MET A 303 -6.28 -16.71 14.01
N ARG A 304 -5.38 -16.61 15.01
CA ARG A 304 -4.21 -15.72 15.10
C ARG A 304 -3.58 -15.41 13.74
N GLU A 305 -3.45 -14.12 13.43
CA GLU A 305 -2.82 -13.65 12.21
C GLU A 305 -1.30 -13.93 12.24
N ASN A 306 -0.74 -14.33 11.09
CA ASN A 306 0.67 -14.70 10.88
C ASN A 306 1.69 -13.54 11.08
N THR A 307 1.34 -12.50 11.83
CA THR A 307 2.14 -11.27 11.98
C THR A 307 2.93 -11.20 13.29
N ASP A 308 2.64 -12.06 14.27
CA ASP A 308 3.24 -11.94 15.61
C ASP A 308 4.74 -12.30 15.66
N ASP A 309 5.21 -13.25 14.84
CA ASP A 309 6.62 -13.70 14.88
C ASP A 309 7.60 -12.75 14.18
N VAL A 310 7.14 -11.90 13.25
CA VAL A 310 7.99 -10.94 12.51
C VAL A 310 8.31 -9.70 13.35
N LEU A 311 7.60 -9.51 14.47
CA LEU A 311 7.47 -8.23 15.17
C LEU A 311 7.94 -8.26 16.63
N GLN A 312 8.78 -9.21 17.05
CA GLN A 312 9.19 -9.31 18.45
C GLN A 312 9.94 -8.05 18.96
N ASP A 313 10.54 -7.24 18.08
CA ASP A 313 11.38 -6.11 18.49
C ASP A 313 10.92 -4.71 18.05
N GLU A 314 9.81 -4.55 17.30
CA GLU A 314 9.39 -3.22 16.81
C GLU A 314 8.25 -2.61 17.64
N HIS A 315 8.63 -1.73 18.57
CA HIS A 315 7.72 -0.83 19.26
C HIS A 315 7.43 0.40 18.38
N LEU A 316 6.14 0.68 18.16
CA LEU A 316 5.70 2.00 17.66
C LEU A 316 5.91 3.01 18.80
N SER A 317 7.11 3.56 18.90
CA SER A 317 7.47 4.56 19.89
C SER A 317 7.21 5.96 19.34
N ASP A 318 6.53 6.78 20.14
CA ASP A 318 6.31 8.19 19.87
C ASP A 318 7.57 9.05 20.11
N GLN A 319 8.64 8.49 20.68
CA GLN A 319 9.76 9.23 21.24
C GLN A 319 10.60 9.99 20.19
N GLU A 320 10.63 9.51 18.94
CA GLU A 320 11.42 10.13 17.86
C GLU A 320 10.66 11.24 17.10
N ASN A 321 9.39 11.48 17.44
CA ASN A 321 8.54 12.41 16.70
C ASN A 321 8.62 13.86 17.20
N ALA A 322 9.27 14.10 18.34
CA ALA A 322 9.32 15.42 18.97
C ALA A 322 10.14 16.43 18.14
N PRO A 323 9.72 17.72 18.10
CA PRO A 323 10.58 18.78 17.61
C PRO A 323 11.88 18.84 18.44
N PRO A 324 13.03 19.16 17.84
CA PRO A 324 14.24 19.41 18.62
C PRO A 324 14.00 20.55 19.61
N ILE A 325 14.43 20.35 20.86
CA ILE A 325 14.34 21.37 21.91
C ILE A 325 15.19 22.57 21.45
N LEU A 326 14.55 23.73 21.26
CA LEU A 326 15.24 24.98 20.99
C LEU A 326 16.14 25.33 22.19
N PRO A 327 17.45 25.56 22.01
CA PRO A 327 18.29 26.04 23.09
C PRO A 327 18.01 27.52 23.32
N GLY A 328 17.18 27.85 24.31
CA GLY A 328 17.03 29.25 24.73
C GLY A 328 15.73 29.61 25.43
N ARG A 329 15.58 29.21 26.70
CA ARG A 329 14.98 30.07 27.72
C ARG A 329 15.44 29.60 29.11
N GLN A 330 16.37 30.34 29.69
CA GLN A 330 16.69 30.21 31.11
C GLN A 330 15.44 30.55 31.92
N ALA A 331 15.08 29.64 32.82
CA ALA A 331 14.05 29.87 33.82
C ALA A 331 14.61 30.78 34.92
N GLU A 332 14.11 32.00 35.04
CA GLU A 332 14.11 32.72 36.31
C GLU A 332 12.81 32.39 37.04
N GLY A 333 12.96 31.77 38.21
CA GLY A 333 11.86 31.26 39.01
C GLY A 333 11.18 32.33 39.86
N THR A 334 9.89 32.08 40.16
CA THR A 334 9.25 32.51 41.40
C THR A 334 8.07 31.58 41.74
N GLY A 335 8.16 30.91 42.90
CA GLY A 335 7.08 30.60 43.86
C GLY A 335 5.81 29.83 43.45
N GLN A 336 5.82 28.49 43.68
CA GLN A 336 4.79 27.57 44.25
C GLN A 336 3.30 27.59 43.78
N PRO A 337 2.49 26.52 44.02
CA PRO A 337 2.70 25.09 43.76
C PRO A 337 1.43 24.44 43.11
N VAL A 338 1.52 23.63 42.04
CA VAL A 338 0.35 22.85 41.57
C VAL A 338 0.75 21.52 40.92
N ASN A 339 0.26 20.44 41.55
CA ASN A 339 -0.15 19.11 41.07
C ASN A 339 0.66 18.24 40.07
N GLU A 340 0.75 16.97 40.48
CA GLU A 340 0.42 15.77 39.70
C GLU A 340 1.11 15.61 38.34
N ALA A 341 2.40 15.29 38.36
CA ALA A 341 3.08 14.77 37.17
C ALA A 341 4.23 13.84 37.55
N GLU A 342 3.94 12.75 38.29
CA GLU A 342 4.97 11.73 38.53
C GLU A 342 4.41 10.35 38.94
N VAL A 343 3.33 9.87 38.29
CA VAL A 343 2.91 8.45 38.47
C VAL A 343 2.21 7.93 37.20
N TRP A 344 2.93 7.70 36.09
CA TRP A 344 2.39 6.87 34.98
C TRP A 344 3.47 6.06 34.22
N GLU A 345 4.59 5.71 34.85
CA GLU A 345 5.60 4.80 34.27
C GLU A 345 5.41 3.31 34.65
N GLU A 346 4.34 2.90 35.32
CA GLU A 346 4.23 1.52 35.85
C GLU A 346 3.16 0.60 35.24
N THR A 347 2.50 0.95 34.14
CA THR A 347 1.46 0.07 33.57
C THR A 347 1.94 -1.00 32.57
N ASP A 348 3.23 -1.08 32.24
CA ASP A 348 3.76 -2.11 31.31
C ASP A 348 4.59 -3.24 31.97
N PHE A 349 4.79 -3.24 33.29
CA PHE A 349 5.59 -4.30 33.95
C PHE A 349 4.80 -5.47 34.54
N ASN A 350 3.46 -5.43 34.56
CA ASN A 350 2.66 -6.37 35.38
C ASN A 350 1.68 -7.30 34.62
N ARG A 351 1.94 -7.60 33.33
CA ARG A 351 1.11 -8.56 32.58
C ARG A 351 1.82 -9.86 32.15
N ASN A 352 3.11 -10.03 32.45
CA ASN A 352 3.90 -11.22 32.08
C ASN A 352 4.47 -12.04 33.27
N LYS A 353 3.98 -11.85 34.51
CA LYS A 353 4.45 -12.61 35.69
C LYS A 353 3.37 -13.37 36.47
N LEU A 354 2.31 -13.84 35.80
CA LEU A 354 1.36 -14.78 36.40
C LEU A 354 1.12 -15.98 35.48
N ARG A 355 2.10 -16.88 35.44
CA ARG A 355 1.92 -18.34 35.32
C ARG A 355 3.31 -18.97 35.28
N ILE A 356 3.75 -19.48 36.42
CA ILE A 356 4.44 -20.77 36.64
C ILE A 356 4.98 -20.71 38.07
N SER A 357 4.16 -21.17 39.02
CA SER A 357 4.64 -21.86 40.23
C SER A 357 3.48 -22.66 40.84
N ILE A 358 3.42 -23.95 40.53
CA ILE A 358 2.93 -24.92 41.50
C ILE A 358 3.92 -26.08 41.46
N SER A 359 4.69 -26.19 42.54
CA SER A 359 5.43 -27.39 42.91
C SER A 359 4.51 -28.25 43.79
N LYS A 360 4.34 -29.52 43.44
CA LYS A 360 4.72 -30.68 44.24
C LYS A 360 4.51 -31.96 43.45
#